data_AF-A0A2M8WJF1-F1
#
_entry.id   AF-A0A2M8WJF1-F1
#
_cell.length_a   1.000
_cell.length_b   1.000
_cell.length_c   1.000
_cell.angle_alpha   90.00
_cell.angle_beta   90.00
_cell.angle_gamma   90.00
#
_symmetry.space_group_name_H-M   'P 1'
#
loop_
_entity.id
_entity.type
_entity.pdbx_description
1 polymer ?
#
loop_
_entity_poly.entity_id
_entity_poly.type
_entity_poly.pdbx_seq_one_letter_code
_entity_poly.pdbx_strand_id
1 'polypeptide(L)'
;MTTDHNATITFDTRDPAGNIDDDILETLTGYSPATGRDERQHVQVFITFPANNLEQAFVIAFGLAARTSLPVLALEVLPTTEFDARNFGPSTKSVTVSEAAEILGITRQAVLQRIKTGALPAEKVGPVYTIPAAALTPPEAG
;
A
#
# COMPACT_ATOMS: atom_id res chain seq x y z
N MET A 1 13.65 -11.30 -13.55
CA MET A 1 13.57 -10.64 -12.24
C MET A 1 12.10 -10.47 -11.96
N THR A 2 11.61 -10.97 -10.82
CA THR A 2 10.20 -10.80 -10.43
C THR A 2 10.00 -9.43 -9.77
N THR A 3 8.89 -8.78 -10.07
CA THR A 3 8.45 -7.55 -9.40
C THR A 3 7.08 -7.77 -8.80
N ASP A 4 6.79 -7.08 -7.70
CA ASP A 4 5.49 -7.16 -7.06
C ASP A 4 4.44 -6.40 -7.86
N HIS A 5 3.25 -6.99 -7.91
CA HIS A 5 2.07 -6.44 -8.54
C HIS A 5 0.91 -6.52 -7.57
N ASN A 6 0.01 -5.55 -7.67
CA ASN A 6 -1.24 -5.51 -6.92
C ASN A 6 -2.37 -5.81 -7.89
N ALA A 7 -3.24 -6.74 -7.52
CA ALA A 7 -4.52 -6.93 -8.17
C ALA A 7 -5.67 -6.43 -7.29
N THR A 8 -6.62 -5.75 -7.90
CA THR A 8 -7.91 -5.41 -7.30
C THR A 8 -9.01 -6.12 -8.07
N ILE A 9 -9.75 -6.97 -7.38
CA ILE A 9 -10.92 -7.67 -7.91
C ILE A 9 -12.14 -6.98 -7.32
N THR A 10 -12.98 -6.39 -8.18
CA THR A 10 -14.27 -5.81 -7.77
C THR A 10 -15.38 -6.78 -8.15
N PHE A 11 -16.23 -7.15 -7.20
CA PHE A 11 -17.36 -8.05 -7.43
C PHE A 11 -18.66 -7.26 -7.60
N ASP A 12 -19.60 -7.77 -8.40
CA ASP A 12 -20.94 -7.19 -8.57
C ASP A 12 -21.85 -7.58 -7.39
N THR A 13 -21.42 -7.22 -6.18
CA THR A 13 -22.16 -7.39 -4.93
C THR A 13 -21.75 -6.31 -3.96
N ARG A 14 -22.67 -5.90 -3.09
CA ARG A 14 -22.43 -4.89 -2.03
C ARG A 14 -22.34 -5.47 -0.63
N ASP A 15 -22.77 -6.73 -0.49
CA ASP A 15 -22.82 -7.48 0.77
C ASP A 15 -23.17 -6.66 2.03
N PRO A 16 -24.42 -6.19 2.18
CA PRO A 16 -24.81 -5.39 3.35
C PRO A 16 -24.78 -6.17 4.67
N ALA A 17 -24.68 -7.51 4.63
CA ALA A 17 -24.62 -8.37 5.81
C ALA A 17 -23.19 -8.68 6.27
N GLY A 18 -22.18 -8.45 5.43
CA GLY A 18 -20.75 -8.63 5.76
C GLY A 18 -20.25 -10.08 5.77
N ASN A 19 -21.04 -11.04 5.26
CA ASN A 19 -20.68 -12.46 5.29
C ASN A 19 -19.77 -12.87 4.11
N ILE A 20 -19.78 -12.10 3.02
CA ILE A 20 -19.00 -12.40 1.81
C ILE A 20 -17.52 -12.14 2.02
N ASP A 21 -17.15 -11.20 2.91
CA ASP A 21 -15.75 -10.91 3.18
C ASP A 21 -15.02 -12.14 3.73
N ASP A 22 -15.60 -12.82 4.73
CA ASP A 22 -15.02 -14.02 5.33
C ASP A 22 -14.88 -15.17 4.31
N ASP A 23 -15.90 -15.40 3.49
CA ASP A 23 -15.88 -16.43 2.43
C ASP A 23 -14.75 -16.18 1.42
N ILE A 24 -14.53 -14.92 1.03
CA ILE A 24 -13.45 -14.57 0.10
C ILE A 24 -12.08 -14.71 0.77
N LEU A 25 -11.93 -14.23 2.01
CA LEU A 25 -10.69 -14.35 2.77
C LEU A 25 -10.30 -15.83 2.93
N GLU A 26 -11.25 -16.71 3.24
CA GLU A 26 -11.03 -18.16 3.33
C GLU A 26 -10.64 -18.75 1.96
N THR A 27 -11.40 -18.44 0.90
CA THR A 27 -11.16 -18.96 -0.46
C THR A 27 -9.76 -18.61 -0.98
N LEU A 28 -9.25 -17.43 -0.62
CA LEU A 28 -8.02 -16.86 -1.13
C LEU A 28 -6.88 -16.82 -0.09
N THR A 29 -7.03 -17.46 1.07
CA THR A 29 -6.09 -17.39 2.21
C THR A 29 -4.61 -17.60 1.83
N GLY A 30 -4.33 -18.44 0.82
CA GLY A 30 -2.96 -18.68 0.33
C GLY A 30 -2.26 -17.47 -0.32
N TYR A 31 -2.96 -16.35 -0.50
CA TYR A 31 -2.45 -15.13 -1.14
C TYR A 31 -2.53 -13.89 -0.22
N SER A 32 -2.80 -14.08 1.08
CA SER A 32 -2.94 -12.99 2.05
C SER A 32 -3.83 -11.83 1.57
N PRO A 33 -5.08 -12.12 1.15
CA PRO A 33 -5.97 -11.11 0.61
C PRO A 33 -6.38 -10.09 1.69
N ALA A 34 -6.70 -8.87 1.25
CA ALA A 34 -7.44 -7.89 2.05
C ALA A 34 -8.75 -7.55 1.34
N THR A 35 -9.82 -7.29 2.10
CA THR A 35 -11.11 -6.87 1.57
C THR A 35 -11.34 -5.37 1.79
N GLY A 36 -12.16 -4.76 0.95
CA GLY A 36 -12.61 -3.37 1.09
C GLY A 36 -13.84 -3.09 0.25
N ARG A 37 -14.12 -1.80 0.02
CA ARG A 37 -15.28 -1.35 -0.74
C ARG A 37 -14.90 -0.19 -1.67
N ASP A 38 -15.48 -0.16 -2.87
CA ASP A 38 -15.37 1.01 -3.76
C ASP A 38 -16.32 2.15 -3.32
N GLU A 39 -16.28 3.28 -4.02
CA GLU A 39 -17.17 4.44 -3.76
C GLU A 39 -18.67 4.11 -3.88
N ARG A 40 -19.00 3.06 -4.64
CA ARG A 40 -20.37 2.56 -4.86
C ARG A 40 -20.73 1.36 -3.98
N GLN A 41 -19.88 1.09 -2.98
CA GLN A 41 -20.01 0.03 -1.98
C GLN A 41 -19.94 -1.40 -2.55
N HIS A 42 -19.34 -1.60 -3.72
CA HIS A 42 -19.05 -2.95 -4.22
C HIS A 42 -17.92 -3.58 -3.41
N VAL A 43 -18.00 -4.89 -3.18
CA VAL A 43 -16.95 -5.68 -2.52
C VAL A 43 -15.69 -5.66 -3.39
N GLN A 44 -14.57 -5.27 -2.79
CA GLN A 44 -13.25 -5.32 -3.40
C GLN A 44 -12.31 -6.25 -2.64
N VAL A 45 -11.42 -6.90 -3.38
CA VAL A 45 -10.32 -7.68 -2.83
C VAL A 45 -9.00 -7.19 -3.40
N PHE A 46 -8.03 -6.98 -2.52
CA PHE A 46 -6.69 -6.53 -2.81
C PHE A 46 -5.70 -7.67 -2.54
N ILE A 47 -4.83 -7.94 -3.49
CA ILE A 47 -3.83 -9.00 -3.39
C ILE A 47 -2.52 -8.49 -3.97
N THR A 48 -1.43 -8.65 -3.21
CA THR A 48 -0.07 -8.36 -3.69
C THR A 48 0.66 -9.67 -3.94
N PHE A 49 1.28 -9.82 -5.10
CA PHE A 49 2.01 -11.04 -5.46
C PHE A 49 3.14 -10.76 -6.47
N PRO A 50 4.20 -11.59 -6.49
CA PRO A 50 5.29 -11.46 -7.44
C PRO A 50 4.91 -12.00 -8.82
N ALA A 51 5.34 -11.31 -9.88
CA ALA A 51 5.27 -11.80 -11.26
C ALA A 51 6.47 -11.32 -12.08
N ASN A 52 6.79 -12.01 -13.18
CA ASN A 52 7.91 -11.62 -14.05
C ASN A 52 7.55 -10.44 -14.97
N ASN A 53 6.26 -10.26 -15.27
CA ASN A 53 5.73 -9.20 -16.12
C ASN A 53 4.21 -9.05 -15.90
N LEU A 54 3.63 -8.02 -16.51
CA LEU A 54 2.20 -7.69 -16.37
C LEU A 54 1.28 -8.77 -16.95
N GLU A 55 1.68 -9.44 -18.03
CA GLU A 55 0.89 -10.52 -18.64
C GLU A 55 0.73 -11.69 -17.67
N GLN A 56 1.83 -12.16 -17.09
CA GLN A 56 1.81 -13.20 -16.06
C GLN A 56 1.02 -12.74 -14.84
N ALA A 57 1.19 -11.48 -14.43
CA ALA A 57 0.46 -10.94 -13.28
C ALA A 57 -1.06 -10.98 -13.51
N PHE A 58 -1.50 -10.61 -14.72
CA PHE A 58 -2.90 -10.68 -15.11
C PHE A 58 -3.43 -12.11 -15.13
N VAL A 59 -2.68 -13.07 -15.68
CA VAL A 59 -3.09 -14.49 -15.70
C VAL A 59 -3.27 -15.03 -14.28
N ILE A 60 -2.35 -14.71 -13.36
CA ILE A 60 -2.47 -15.10 -11.94
C ILE A 60 -3.73 -14.47 -11.34
N ALA A 61 -3.89 -13.16 -11.46
CA ALA A 61 -5.04 -12.43 -10.89
C ALA A 61 -6.38 -12.91 -11.45
N PHE A 62 -6.46 -13.15 -12.75
CA PHE A 62 -7.63 -13.71 -13.42
C PHE A 62 -7.96 -15.11 -12.89
N GLY A 63 -6.94 -15.96 -12.71
CA GLY A 63 -7.08 -17.27 -12.08
C GLY A 63 -7.62 -17.19 -10.66
N LEU A 64 -7.18 -16.21 -9.87
CA LEU A 64 -7.70 -15.97 -8.50
C LEU A 64 -9.15 -15.51 -8.50
N ALA A 65 -9.51 -14.57 -9.37
CA ALA A 65 -10.88 -14.09 -9.51
C ALA A 65 -11.85 -15.24 -9.85
N ALA A 66 -11.42 -16.16 -10.71
CA ALA A 66 -12.19 -17.34 -11.10
C ALA A 66 -12.35 -18.41 -9.99
N ARG A 67 -11.64 -18.30 -8.85
CA ARG A 67 -11.83 -19.21 -7.70
C ARG A 67 -13.06 -18.88 -6.87
N THR A 68 -13.57 -17.66 -7.02
CA THR A 68 -14.80 -17.22 -6.36
C THR A 68 -16.00 -17.53 -7.24
N SER A 69 -17.16 -17.80 -6.64
CA SER A 69 -18.43 -17.97 -7.36
C SER A 69 -19.13 -16.63 -7.64
N LEU A 70 -18.54 -15.51 -7.23
CA LEU A 70 -19.12 -14.18 -7.33
C LEU A 70 -18.91 -13.60 -8.73
N PRO A 71 -19.91 -12.92 -9.30
CA PRO A 71 -19.73 -12.20 -10.55
C PRO A 71 -18.66 -11.11 -10.39
N VAL A 72 -17.65 -11.13 -11.25
CA VAL A 72 -16.58 -10.11 -11.28
C VAL A 72 -17.06 -8.92 -12.11
N LEU A 73 -17.11 -7.75 -11.48
CA LEU A 73 -17.43 -6.48 -12.12
C LEU A 73 -16.19 -5.87 -12.81
N ALA A 74 -15.04 -5.95 -12.15
CA ALA A 74 -13.78 -5.45 -12.69
C ALA A 74 -12.57 -6.22 -12.13
N LEU A 75 -11.53 -6.31 -12.94
CA LEU A 75 -10.21 -6.81 -12.55
C LEU A 75 -9.16 -5.79 -12.99
N GLU A 76 -8.45 -5.20 -12.03
CA GLU A 76 -7.33 -4.32 -12.30
C GLU A 76 -6.04 -4.97 -11.78
N VAL A 77 -4.96 -4.85 -12.56
CA VAL A 77 -3.62 -5.32 -12.16
C VAL A 77 -2.61 -4.24 -12.49
N LEU A 78 -1.82 -3.86 -11.49
CA LEU A 78 -0.83 -2.79 -11.58
C LEU A 78 0.50 -3.26 -10.97
N PRO A 79 1.65 -2.79 -11.46
CA PRO A 79 2.86 -2.80 -10.66
C PRO A 79 2.63 -2.11 -9.31
N THR A 80 3.20 -2.62 -8.22
CA THR A 80 2.97 -2.07 -6.87
C THR A 80 3.29 -0.58 -6.78
N THR A 81 4.32 -0.11 -7.48
CA THR A 81 4.68 1.33 -7.52
C THR A 81 3.58 2.22 -8.10
N GLU A 82 2.85 1.73 -9.10
CA GLU A 82 1.74 2.47 -9.72
C GLU A 82 0.48 2.39 -8.83
N PHE A 83 0.22 1.22 -8.23
CA PHE A 83 -0.84 1.05 -7.26
C PHE A 83 -0.69 2.03 -6.08
N ASP A 84 0.52 2.13 -5.52
CA ASP A 84 0.80 3.01 -4.40
C ASP A 84 0.61 4.48 -4.79
N ALA A 85 1.10 4.88 -5.96
CA ALA A 85 0.96 6.25 -6.47
C ALA A 85 -0.51 6.69 -6.61
N ARG A 86 -1.40 5.78 -7.01
CA ARG A 86 -2.84 6.06 -7.17
C ARG A 86 -3.61 6.09 -5.85
N ASN A 87 -3.29 5.19 -4.92
CA ASN A 87 -4.08 4.99 -3.71
C ASN A 87 -3.59 5.80 -2.52
N PHE A 88 -2.29 6.12 -2.46
CA PHE A 88 -1.69 6.84 -1.33
C PHE A 88 -1.09 8.19 -1.76
N GLY A 89 -1.32 8.60 -3.01
CA GLY A 89 -0.63 9.73 -3.64
C GLY A 89 0.83 9.40 -3.96
N PRO A 90 1.62 10.35 -4.49
CA PRO A 90 3.07 10.14 -4.56
C PRO A 90 3.54 9.81 -3.14
N SER A 91 4.06 8.60 -2.93
CA SER A 91 4.63 8.24 -1.64
C SER A 91 5.67 9.31 -1.34
N THR A 92 5.37 10.24 -0.44
CA THR A 92 6.38 11.17 0.07
C THR A 92 7.27 10.28 0.88
N LYS A 93 8.29 9.72 0.22
CA LYS A 93 9.22 8.72 0.74
C LYS A 93 9.48 9.04 2.20
N SER A 94 8.92 8.26 3.10
CA SER A 94 9.10 8.52 4.52
C SER A 94 10.38 7.84 4.95
N VAL A 95 11.16 8.52 5.77
CA VAL A 95 12.40 8.00 6.32
C VAL A 95 12.29 7.88 7.83
N THR A 96 13.06 6.96 8.38
CA THR A 96 13.21 6.81 9.83
C THR A 96 14.00 7.98 10.41
N VAL A 97 13.94 8.12 11.74
CA VAL A 97 14.75 9.11 12.48
C VAL A 97 16.26 8.95 12.22
N SER A 98 16.75 7.73 12.00
CA SER A 98 18.18 7.49 11.73
C SER A 98 18.57 7.97 10.33
N GLU A 99 17.78 7.63 9.31
CA GLU A 99 18.02 8.10 7.93
C GLU A 99 17.88 9.62 7.84
N ALA A 100 16.92 10.22 8.55
CA ALA A 100 16.78 11.67 8.62
C ALA A 100 18.01 12.35 9.27
N ALA A 101 18.62 11.70 10.27
CA ALA A 101 19.83 12.19 10.93
C ALA A 101 21.03 12.19 9.95
N GLU A 102 21.16 11.15 9.13
CA GLU A 102 22.17 11.06 8.08
C GLU A 102 21.95 12.13 7.00
N ILE A 103 20.72 12.29 6.50
CA ILE A 103 20.38 13.28 5.47
C ILE A 103 20.64 14.72 5.95
N LEU A 104 20.29 15.02 7.20
CA LEU A 104 20.45 16.36 7.79
C LEU A 104 21.84 16.62 8.36
N GLY A 105 22.72 15.62 8.44
CA GLY A 105 24.03 15.72 9.08
C GLY A 105 23.98 16.05 10.58
N ILE A 106 22.94 15.60 11.29
CA ILE A 106 22.75 15.84 12.73
C ILE A 106 22.60 14.53 13.51
N THR A 107 22.58 14.60 14.84
CA THR A 107 22.37 13.39 15.66
C THR A 107 20.91 12.95 15.68
N ARG A 108 20.67 11.65 15.88
CA ARG A 108 19.32 11.09 16.09
C ARG A 108 18.53 11.80 17.21
N GLN A 109 19.21 12.16 18.29
CA GLN A 109 18.60 12.91 19.41
C GLN A 109 18.16 14.32 18.97
N ALA A 110 18.93 15.00 18.12
CA ALA A 110 18.56 16.30 17.57
C ALA A 110 17.32 16.20 16.65
N VAL A 111 17.21 15.14 15.86
CA VAL A 111 16.00 14.86 15.05
C VAL A 111 14.78 14.66 15.96
N LEU A 112 14.89 13.80 16.99
CA LEU A 112 13.79 13.57 17.95
C LEU A 112 13.37 14.86 18.68
N GLN A 113 14.34 15.71 19.03
CA GLN A 113 14.05 17.00 19.64
C GLN A 113 13.27 17.91 18.67
N ARG A 114 13.66 17.97 17.38
CA ARG A 114 12.95 18.76 16.36
C ARG A 114 11.52 18.25 16.12
N ILE A 115 11.31 16.94 16.15
CA ILE A 115 9.97 16.35 16.10
C ILE A 115 9.16 16.80 17.33
N LYS A 116 9.74 16.68 18.53
CA LYS A 116 9.08 17.06 19.79
C LYS A 116 8.72 18.55 19.86
N THR A 117 9.55 19.43 19.28
CA THR A 117 9.28 20.87 19.22
C THR A 117 8.38 21.26 18.04
N GLY A 118 7.96 20.31 17.20
CA GLY A 118 7.14 20.57 15.99
C GLY A 118 7.92 21.21 14.84
N ALA A 119 9.25 21.31 14.93
CA ALA A 119 10.10 21.90 13.91
C ALA A 119 10.37 20.94 12.74
N LEU A 120 10.05 19.65 12.90
CA LEU A 120 10.11 18.65 11.85
C LEU A 120 8.80 17.85 11.87
N PRO A 121 8.04 17.79 10.76
CA PRO A 121 6.82 17.00 10.70
C PRO A 121 7.19 15.51 10.76
N ALA A 122 6.51 14.76 11.61
CA ALA A 122 6.67 13.32 11.70
C ALA A 122 5.37 12.66 12.16
N GLU A 123 5.14 11.45 11.67
CA GLU A 123 4.03 10.60 12.07
C GLU A 123 4.55 9.41 12.88
N LYS A 124 3.88 9.10 13.99
CA LYS A 124 4.22 7.94 14.82
C LYS A 124 3.50 6.70 14.31
N VAL A 125 4.24 5.79 13.67
CA VAL A 125 3.76 4.51 13.17
C VAL A 125 4.28 3.40 14.08
N GLY A 126 3.42 2.93 14.99
CA GLY A 126 3.81 1.98 16.04
C GLY A 126 4.85 2.58 17.00
N PRO A 127 6.03 1.93 17.19
CA PRO A 127 7.09 2.45 18.06
C PRO A 127 8.02 3.46 17.37
N VAL A 128 7.88 3.69 16.06
CA VAL A 128 8.84 4.47 15.26
C VAL A 128 8.19 5.76 14.76
N TYR A 129 9.01 6.80 14.56
CA TYR A 129 8.61 8.00 13.82
C TYR A 129 9.02 7.88 12.36
N THR A 130 8.09 8.21 11.49
CA THR A 130 8.29 8.34 10.04
C THR A 130 8.25 9.82 9.68
N ILE A 131 9.24 10.27 8.90
CA ILE A 131 9.43 11.67 8.54
C ILE A 131 9.33 11.76 7.01
N PRO A 132 8.47 12.63 6.45
CA PRO A 132 8.43 12.82 5.01
C PRO A 132 9.79 13.32 4.50
N ALA A 133 10.41 12.63 3.54
CA ALA A 133 11.71 13.04 3.00
C ALA A 133 11.69 14.45 2.39
N ALA A 134 10.54 14.89 1.88
CA ALA A 134 10.36 16.25 1.39
C ALA A 134 10.57 17.32 2.47
N ALA A 135 10.40 16.98 3.75
CA ALA A 135 10.66 17.88 4.87
C ALA A 135 12.15 17.95 5.27
N LEU A 136 12.99 17.12 4.64
CA LEU A 136 14.43 17.07 4.88
C LEU A 136 15.17 17.82 3.76
N THR A 137 14.92 19.12 3.64
CA THR A 137 15.74 19.97 2.76
C THR A 137 17.06 20.24 3.48
N PRO A 138 18.22 19.85 2.92
CA PRO A 138 19.50 20.33 3.41
C PRO A 138 19.53 21.86 3.23
N PRO A 139 20.10 22.65 4.16
CA PRO A 139 20.37 24.04 3.87
C PRO A 139 21.24 24.10 2.61
N GLU A 140 20.84 24.89 1.61
CA GLU A 140 21.65 25.11 0.42
C GLU A 140 23.06 25.51 0.86
N ALA A 141 24.06 24.75 0.41
CA ALA A 141 25.45 25.09 0.63
C ALA A 141 25.72 26.41 -0.11
N GLY A 142 25.77 27.51 0.64
CA GLY A 142 26.16 28.83 0.14
C GLY A 142 27.63 28.89 -0.27
#